data_AF-A0A7X3WN89-F1
#
_entry.id   AF-A0A7X3WN89-F1
#
_cell.length_a   1.000
_cell.length_b   1.000
_cell.length_c   1.000
_cell.angle_alpha   90.00
_cell.angle_beta   90.00
_cell.angle_gamma   90.00
#
_symmetry.space_group_name_H-M   'P 1'
#
loop_
_entity.id
_entity.type
_entity.pdbx_description
1 polymer ?
#
loop_
_entity_poly.entity_id
_entity_poly.type
_entity_poly.pdbx_seq_one_letter_code
_entity_poly.pdbx_strand_id
1 'polypeptide(L)'
;MKLTGNLEEAEEDETSKICIFGSCKPKWRPAGRLMVWDDAVEVKTPHQVFVRWEYYTCGNNGNGGPEDQDDTDENNNFYSSQCRGAIYRTEYSTTTGGYVPLEGAEVLARRWFTVHKGFSDAQGYYSCDGKFRNPANYSIKWERNDFSIRSGTVGQALYNGPKKTGNWNINIRENDIQEFYAMIFQGARYY
;
A
#
# COMPACT_ATOMS: atom_id res chain seq x y z
N MET A 1 29.59 -34.14 45.87
CA MET A 1 29.64 -34.42 44.42
C MET A 1 29.05 -33.21 43.71
N LYS A 2 29.87 -32.44 42.99
CA LYS A 2 29.43 -31.31 42.16
C LYS A 2 29.00 -31.87 40.80
N LEU A 3 27.83 -31.46 40.32
CA LEU A 3 27.53 -31.40 38.90
C LEU A 3 26.96 -30.00 38.62
N THR A 4 27.75 -29.25 37.85
CA THR A 4 27.41 -28.03 37.09
C THR A 4 26.20 -28.33 36.19
N GLY A 5 25.19 -27.47 36.04
CA GLY A 5 25.25 -26.17 35.38
C GLY A 5 24.91 -26.33 33.90
N ASN A 6 23.70 -25.89 33.49
CA ASN A 6 23.47 -24.99 32.34
C ASN A 6 22.02 -25.01 31.81
N LEU A 7 21.48 -23.77 31.70
CA LEU A 7 20.73 -23.17 30.57
C LEU A 7 19.44 -23.89 30.12
N GLU A 8 18.26 -23.27 30.07
CA GLU A 8 17.91 -21.88 29.75
C GLU A 8 16.73 -21.40 30.61
N GLU A 9 16.82 -20.19 31.16
CA GLU A 9 15.67 -19.41 31.62
C GLU A 9 14.84 -19.06 30.38
N ALA A 10 13.70 -19.72 30.21
CA ALA A 10 12.64 -19.20 29.37
C ALA A 10 12.07 -17.97 30.10
N GLU A 11 12.54 -16.79 29.71
CA GLU A 11 11.96 -15.51 30.12
C GLU A 11 10.44 -15.55 29.89
N GLU A 12 9.72 -15.24 30.96
CA GLU A 12 8.27 -15.17 31.03
C GLU A 12 7.74 -14.13 30.04
N ASP A 13 7.05 -14.61 28.99
CA ASP A 13 6.27 -13.74 28.10
C ASP A 13 5.06 -13.18 28.86
N GLU A 14 5.27 -12.05 29.53
CA GLU A 14 4.28 -11.20 30.24
C GLU A 14 3.26 -10.54 29.27
N THR A 15 2.77 -11.26 28.25
CA THR A 15 1.86 -10.68 27.24
C THR A 15 0.36 -10.86 27.53
N SER A 16 -0.02 -11.46 28.66
CA SER A 16 -1.44 -11.62 29.02
C SER A 16 -1.77 -11.03 30.40
N LYS A 17 -1.61 -9.71 30.52
CA LYS A 17 -2.24 -8.92 31.59
C LYS A 17 -3.76 -9.00 31.49
N ILE A 18 -4.30 -10.03 32.14
CA ILE A 18 -5.46 -10.02 33.05
C ILE A 18 -6.27 -8.73 32.96
N CYS A 19 -7.41 -8.79 32.27
CA CYS A 19 -8.43 -7.74 32.28
C CYS A 19 -9.53 -8.13 33.28
N ILE A 20 -9.21 -8.14 34.57
CA ILE A 20 -10.18 -8.38 35.65
C ILE A 20 -10.74 -7.02 36.12
N PHE A 21 -12.02 -6.80 35.85
CA PHE A 21 -12.83 -5.61 36.21
C PHE A 21 -12.41 -4.25 35.61
N GLY A 22 -12.88 -3.96 34.38
CA GLY A 22 -13.03 -2.60 33.86
C GLY A 22 -12.13 -2.19 32.67
N SER A 23 -12.57 -2.51 31.45
CA SER A 23 -12.22 -1.81 30.18
C SER A 23 -10.72 -1.57 29.91
N CYS A 24 -9.89 -2.62 29.93
CA CYS A 24 -8.53 -2.55 29.38
C CYS A 24 -8.54 -2.64 27.86
N LYS A 25 -8.98 -1.56 27.19
CA LYS A 25 -8.71 -1.38 25.76
C LYS A 25 -7.19 -1.42 25.55
N PRO A 26 -6.67 -2.27 24.65
CA PRO A 26 -5.25 -2.30 24.36
C PRO A 26 -4.82 -0.93 23.82
N LYS A 27 -3.61 -0.50 24.19
CA LYS A 27 -3.04 0.73 23.61
C LYS A 27 -2.72 0.47 22.15
N TRP A 28 -3.24 1.29 21.25
CA TRP A 28 -2.98 1.21 19.82
C TRP A 28 -1.94 2.26 19.42
N ARG A 29 -1.12 1.93 18.42
CA ARG A 29 -0.10 2.84 17.87
C ARG A 29 -0.66 3.52 16.63
N PRO A 30 -0.67 4.85 16.53
CA PRO A 30 -1.02 5.53 15.30
C PRO A 30 -0.01 5.18 14.20
N ALA A 31 -0.54 4.76 13.06
CA ALA A 31 0.22 4.36 11.90
C ALA A 31 -0.64 4.53 10.66
N GLY A 32 -0.03 4.55 9.48
CA GLY A 32 -0.77 4.66 8.25
C GLY A 32 0.12 4.88 7.05
N ARG A 33 -0.49 5.32 5.96
CA ARG A 33 0.21 5.66 4.71
C ARG A 33 -0.19 7.06 4.25
N LEU A 34 0.80 7.84 3.83
CA LEU A 34 0.66 9.17 3.26
C LEU A 34 0.94 9.13 1.78
N MET A 35 -0.04 9.58 1.00
CA MET A 35 0.10 9.73 -0.44
C MET A 35 -0.43 11.10 -0.89
N VAL A 36 0.23 11.66 -1.90
CA VAL A 36 -0.17 12.90 -2.57
C VAL A 36 -0.46 12.60 -4.02
N TRP A 37 -1.49 13.24 -4.58
CA TRP A 37 -1.77 13.18 -6.00
C TRP A 37 -0.74 13.99 -6.78
N ASP A 38 -0.29 13.44 -7.90
CA ASP A 38 0.64 14.10 -8.82
C ASP A 38 0.16 13.85 -10.26
N ASP A 39 -0.18 14.94 -10.96
CA ASP A 39 -0.64 14.92 -12.35
C ASP A 39 0.48 14.58 -13.35
N ALA A 40 1.75 14.70 -12.97
CA ALA A 40 2.88 14.33 -13.82
C ALA A 40 3.12 12.81 -13.87
N VAL A 41 2.46 12.03 -13.01
CA VAL A 41 2.61 10.57 -12.99
C VAL A 41 1.78 9.92 -14.08
N GLU A 42 2.44 9.11 -14.90
CA GLU A 42 1.76 8.26 -15.89
C GLU A 42 1.63 6.83 -15.36
N VAL A 43 0.39 6.39 -15.12
CA VAL A 43 0.11 5.00 -14.76
C VAL A 43 -0.26 4.22 -16.02
N LYS A 44 0.54 3.21 -16.36
CA LYS A 44 0.27 2.28 -17.48
C LYS A 44 -0.43 1.03 -16.96
N THR A 45 -1.68 0.84 -17.34
CA THR A 45 -2.47 -0.33 -16.95
C THR A 45 -2.58 -1.33 -18.12
N PRO A 46 -2.21 -2.61 -17.93
CA PRO A 46 -2.35 -3.62 -18.96
C PRO A 46 -3.82 -4.06 -19.07
N HIS A 47 -4.31 -4.19 -20.30
CA HIS A 47 -5.60 -4.79 -20.61
C HIS A 47 -5.44 -5.78 -21.76
N GLN A 48 -6.25 -6.85 -21.75
CA GLN A 48 -6.24 -7.86 -22.81
C GLN A 48 -7.20 -7.45 -23.91
N VAL A 49 -6.68 -7.32 -25.12
CA VAL A 49 -7.46 -7.06 -26.33
C VAL A 49 -7.53 -8.36 -27.12
N PHE A 50 -8.76 -8.75 -27.49
CA PHE A 50 -8.98 -9.89 -28.36
C PHE A 50 -8.39 -9.60 -29.75
N VAL A 51 -7.52 -10.49 -30.23
CA VAL A 51 -6.86 -10.33 -31.54
C VAL A 51 -7.61 -11.09 -32.61
N ARG A 52 -7.71 -12.41 -32.43
CA ARG A 52 -8.31 -13.32 -33.41
C ARG A 52 -8.64 -14.68 -32.79
N TRP A 53 -9.39 -15.46 -33.54
CA TRP A 53 -9.51 -16.90 -33.34
C TRP A 53 -8.37 -17.62 -34.04
N GLU A 54 -7.81 -18.61 -33.37
CA GLU A 54 -6.89 -19.59 -33.96
C GLU A 54 -7.58 -20.95 -33.99
N TYR A 55 -7.48 -21.63 -35.12
CA TYR A 55 -8.15 -22.91 -35.36
C TYR A 55 -7.12 -24.03 -35.36
N TYR A 56 -7.44 -25.14 -34.70
CA TYR A 56 -6.62 -26.33 -34.66
C TYR A 56 -7.49 -27.58 -34.73
N THR A 57 -6.92 -28.69 -35.18
CA THR A 57 -7.61 -29.98 -35.25
C THR A 57 -7.85 -30.49 -33.83
N CYS A 58 -9.10 -30.81 -33.49
CA CYS A 58 -9.35 -31.49 -32.22
C CYS A 58 -8.87 -32.95 -32.31
N GLY A 59 -8.09 -33.41 -31.33
CA GLY A 59 -7.88 -34.84 -31.14
C GLY A 59 -9.14 -35.50 -30.58
N ASN A 60 -9.45 -36.73 -30.98
CA ASN A 60 -10.64 -37.46 -30.51
C ASN A 60 -10.64 -37.81 -29.00
N ASN A 61 -9.55 -37.56 -28.28
CA ASN A 61 -9.36 -37.98 -26.89
C ASN A 61 -9.13 -36.81 -25.89
N GLY A 62 -9.72 -35.64 -26.12
CA GLY A 62 -9.86 -34.59 -25.09
C GLY A 62 -8.58 -33.86 -24.65
N ASN A 63 -7.40 -34.26 -25.13
CA ASN A 63 -6.11 -33.62 -24.84
C ASN A 63 -5.49 -33.05 -26.13
N GLY A 64 -6.17 -32.10 -26.77
CA GLY A 64 -5.64 -31.36 -27.92
C GLY A 64 -4.97 -30.06 -27.48
N GLY A 65 -3.76 -30.16 -26.93
CA GLY A 65 -2.82 -29.03 -26.87
C GLY A 65 -1.94 -29.00 -28.13
N PRO A 66 -1.10 -27.97 -28.32
CA PRO A 66 -0.12 -27.94 -29.42
C PRO A 66 1.04 -28.89 -29.06
N GLU A 67 0.77 -30.19 -29.05
CA GLU A 67 1.82 -31.21 -28.98
C GLU A 67 1.76 -32.01 -30.28
N ASP A 68 2.91 -32.04 -30.95
CA ASP A 68 3.18 -32.84 -32.13
C ASP A 68 2.81 -34.30 -31.89
N GLN A 69 1.94 -34.88 -32.73
CA GLN A 69 2.06 -36.30 -33.02
C GLN A 69 1.49 -36.66 -34.39
N ASP A 70 2.44 -37.06 -35.24
CA ASP A 70 2.30 -37.92 -36.40
C ASP A 70 1.62 -39.22 -35.98
N ASP A 71 0.47 -39.54 -36.57
CA ASP A 71 0.03 -40.93 -36.71
C ASP A 71 -0.87 -41.05 -37.94
N THR A 72 -0.38 -41.86 -38.87
CA THR A 72 -0.99 -42.21 -40.15
C THR A 72 -1.91 -43.40 -39.93
N ASP A 73 -3.23 -43.18 -39.98
CA ASP A 73 -4.18 -44.30 -40.10
C ASP A 73 -5.22 -44.01 -41.18
N GLU A 74 -5.19 -44.86 -42.21
CA GLU A 74 -6.12 -44.85 -43.34
C GLU A 74 -7.45 -45.52 -42.95
N ASN A 75 -8.56 -44.84 -43.32
CA ASN A 75 -9.94 -45.31 -43.34
C ASN A 75 -10.77 -45.20 -42.05
N ASN A 76 -11.30 -43.99 -41.77
CA ASN A 76 -12.75 -43.76 -41.74
C ASN A 76 -13.10 -42.28 -41.47
N ASN A 77 -13.78 -41.65 -42.45
CA ASN A 77 -14.66 -40.49 -42.34
C ASN A 77 -14.37 -39.48 -41.21
N PHE A 78 -13.22 -38.82 -41.29
CA PHE A 78 -12.76 -37.85 -40.30
C PHE A 78 -13.30 -36.45 -40.65
N TYR A 79 -14.53 -36.13 -40.25
CA TYR A 79 -14.89 -34.73 -40.06
C TYR A 79 -14.05 -34.24 -38.87
N SER A 80 -12.83 -33.74 -39.11
CA SER A 80 -12.05 -33.11 -38.04
C SER A 80 -12.86 -31.92 -37.54
N SER A 81 -13.48 -32.01 -36.38
CA SER A 81 -14.08 -30.83 -35.78
C SER A 81 -12.96 -29.85 -35.49
N GLN A 82 -12.94 -28.71 -36.18
CA GLN A 82 -11.96 -27.66 -35.90
C GLN A 82 -12.32 -27.00 -34.57
N CYS A 83 -11.42 -27.06 -33.60
CA CYS A 83 -11.53 -26.30 -32.37
C CYS A 83 -11.08 -24.85 -32.60
N ARG A 84 -11.54 -23.94 -31.74
CA ARG A 84 -11.13 -22.52 -31.76
C ARG A 84 -10.59 -22.09 -30.39
N GLY A 85 -9.43 -21.44 -30.38
CA GLY A 85 -8.87 -20.74 -29.24
C GLY A 85 -8.87 -19.23 -29.47
N ALA A 86 -9.21 -18.46 -28.44
CA ALA A 86 -9.10 -17.01 -28.50
C ALA A 86 -7.65 -16.59 -28.21
N ILE A 87 -7.04 -15.84 -29.11
CA ILE A 87 -5.73 -15.23 -28.90
C ILE A 87 -5.93 -13.79 -28.45
N TYR A 88 -5.29 -13.44 -27.34
CA TYR A 88 -5.30 -12.10 -26.76
C TYR A 88 -3.91 -11.46 -26.90
N ARG A 89 -3.88 -10.13 -26.95
CA ARG A 89 -2.66 -9.33 -26.84
C ARG A 89 -2.81 -8.40 -25.64
N THR A 90 -1.73 -8.20 -24.91
CA THR A 90 -1.68 -7.18 -23.86
C THR A 90 -1.42 -5.83 -24.50
N GLU A 91 -2.34 -4.90 -24.30
CA GLU A 91 -2.18 -3.49 -24.61
C GLU A 91 -2.13 -2.69 -23.31
N TYR A 92 -1.54 -1.49 -23.36
CA TYR A 92 -1.41 -0.62 -22.20
C TYR A 92 -2.23 0.65 -22.43
N SER A 93 -3.10 0.98 -21.49
CA SER A 93 -3.74 2.29 -21.41
C SER A 93 -2.97 3.17 -20.44
N THR A 94 -2.64 4.40 -20.85
CA THR A 94 -2.03 5.39 -19.96
C THR A 94 -3.11 6.24 -19.33
N THR A 95 -3.14 6.32 -18.00
CA THR A 95 -3.92 7.31 -17.26
C THR A 95 -2.96 8.32 -16.65
N THR A 96 -3.20 9.60 -16.90
CA THR A 96 -2.46 10.71 -16.31
C THR A 96 -2.95 10.96 -14.89
N GLY A 97 -2.00 11.15 -13.99
CA GLY A 97 -2.25 11.37 -12.58
C GLY A 97 -2.19 10.09 -11.76
N GLY A 98 -1.49 10.16 -10.63
CA GLY A 98 -1.34 9.04 -9.72
C GLY A 98 -1.01 9.48 -8.29
N TYR A 99 -1.22 8.57 -7.34
CA TYR A 99 -0.81 8.80 -5.96
C TYR A 99 0.65 8.41 -5.75
N VAL A 100 1.46 9.38 -5.35
CA VAL A 100 2.89 9.22 -5.02
C VAL A 100 3.06 9.14 -3.50
N PRO A 101 3.89 8.21 -2.99
CA PRO A 101 4.21 8.17 -1.57
C PRO A 101 4.92 9.45 -1.13
N LEU A 102 4.49 10.00 -0.01
CA LEU A 102 5.09 11.20 0.55
C LEU A 102 6.13 10.80 1.60
N GLU A 103 7.42 10.90 1.28
CA GLU A 103 8.52 10.51 2.17
C GLU A 103 8.98 11.66 3.08
N GLY A 104 9.17 11.37 4.37
CA GLY A 104 9.80 12.27 5.33
C GLY A 104 8.87 13.29 6.00
N ALA A 105 7.58 13.25 5.72
CA ALA A 105 6.59 14.15 6.32
C ALA A 105 6.38 13.84 7.80
N GLU A 106 6.27 14.87 8.64
CA GLU A 106 6.02 14.73 10.08
C GLU A 106 4.52 14.62 10.36
N VAL A 107 4.10 13.49 10.94
CA VAL A 107 2.74 13.24 11.41
C VAL A 107 2.67 13.35 12.92
N LEU A 108 1.79 14.22 13.41
CA LEU A 108 1.55 14.48 14.81
C LEU A 108 0.24 13.83 15.24
N ALA A 109 0.32 12.84 16.12
CA ALA A 109 -0.84 12.24 16.76
C ALA A 109 -1.10 12.95 18.11
N ARG A 110 -2.21 13.68 18.21
CA ARG A 110 -2.52 14.56 19.34
C ARG A 110 -3.75 14.10 20.12
N ARG A 111 -3.66 14.15 21.44
CA ARG A 111 -4.78 13.94 22.36
C ARG A 111 -4.59 14.77 23.63
N TRP A 112 -5.40 15.81 23.81
CA TRP A 112 -5.38 16.74 24.94
C TRP A 112 -4.00 17.39 25.15
N PHE A 113 -3.13 16.76 25.92
CA PHE A 113 -1.79 17.24 26.25
C PHE A 113 -0.69 16.30 25.76
N THR A 114 -1.04 15.15 25.16
CA THR A 114 -0.08 14.18 24.64
C THR A 114 0.03 14.33 23.13
N VAL A 115 1.27 14.45 22.65
CA VAL A 115 1.59 14.49 21.22
C VAL A 115 2.65 13.43 20.94
N HIS A 116 2.36 12.54 20.00
CA HIS A 116 3.29 11.57 19.46
C HIS A 116 3.65 11.92 18.03
N LYS A 117 4.87 11.62 17.61
CA LYS A 117 5.42 12.03 16.31
C LYS A 117 5.79 10.81 15.50
N GLY A 118 5.59 10.86 14.19
CA GLY A 118 6.06 9.85 13.25
C GLY A 118 6.51 10.50 11.96
N PHE A 119 7.46 9.86 11.27
CA PHE A 119 7.91 10.26 9.95
C PHE A 119 7.51 9.20 8.93
N SER A 120 7.14 9.63 7.73
CA SER A 120 6.90 8.71 6.62
C SER A 120 8.19 8.23 5.96
N ASP A 121 8.20 6.96 5.54
CA ASP A 121 9.27 6.35 4.78
C ASP A 121 9.11 6.54 3.26
N ALA A 122 10.03 5.97 2.47
CA ALA A 122 10.03 6.04 1.00
C ALA A 122 8.76 5.48 0.33
N GLN A 123 7.99 4.65 1.04
CA GLN A 123 6.73 4.07 0.57
C GLN A 123 5.50 4.82 1.12
N GLY A 124 5.74 5.91 1.87
CA GLY A 124 4.75 6.76 2.50
C GLY A 124 4.21 6.20 3.81
N TYR A 125 4.71 5.06 4.29
CA TYR A 125 4.26 4.49 5.56
C TYR A 125 4.88 5.22 6.73
N TYR A 126 4.09 5.42 7.78
CA TYR A 126 4.57 6.05 9.01
C TYR A 126 4.02 5.33 10.22
N SER A 127 4.73 5.48 11.34
CA SER A 127 4.20 5.13 12.64
C SER A 127 4.71 6.07 13.71
N CYS A 128 3.81 6.51 14.58
CA CYS A 128 4.17 7.43 15.65
C CYS A 128 4.91 6.72 16.81
N ASP A 129 5.75 7.47 17.51
CA ASP A 129 6.61 7.05 18.62
C ASP A 129 5.89 6.66 19.92
N GLY A 130 4.55 6.63 19.92
CA GLY A 130 3.78 6.27 21.10
C GLY A 130 2.41 5.68 20.82
N LYS A 131 1.72 5.31 21.90
CA LYS A 131 0.46 4.56 21.84
C LYS A 131 -0.62 5.24 22.66
N PHE A 132 -1.85 5.23 22.14
CA PHE A 132 -3.02 5.76 22.84
C PHE A 132 -3.95 4.62 23.25
N ARG A 133 -4.64 4.76 24.38
CA ARG A 133 -5.74 3.85 24.77
C ARG A 133 -7.06 4.19 24.08
N ASN A 134 -7.16 5.40 23.53
CA ASN A 134 -8.39 6.04 23.09
C ASN A 134 -8.16 6.74 21.75
N PRO A 135 -9.22 7.15 21.03
CA PRO A 135 -9.09 7.89 19.78
C PRO A 135 -8.24 9.16 19.92
N ALA A 136 -7.39 9.40 18.92
CA ALA A 136 -6.51 10.57 18.80
C ALA A 136 -6.78 11.28 17.47
N ASN A 137 -6.36 12.54 17.38
CA ASN A 137 -6.41 13.32 16.14
C ASN A 137 -5.04 13.26 15.48
N TYR A 138 -4.98 13.40 14.16
CA TYR A 138 -3.72 13.58 13.45
C TYR A 138 -3.59 15.00 12.92
N SER A 139 -2.36 15.47 12.83
CA SER A 139 -2.01 16.67 12.08
C SER A 139 -0.74 16.40 11.27
N ILE A 140 -0.69 16.76 9.99
CA ILE A 140 0.55 16.73 9.21
C ILE A 140 1.18 18.11 9.28
N LYS A 141 2.48 18.15 9.55
CA LYS A 141 3.30 19.36 9.45
C LYS A 141 4.16 19.31 8.21
N TRP A 142 4.13 20.41 7.45
CA TRP A 142 4.97 20.63 6.27
C TRP A 142 6.27 21.36 6.64
N GLU A 143 6.95 20.86 7.67
CA GLU A 143 8.20 21.43 8.20
C GLU A 143 9.22 20.29 8.41
N ARG A 144 10.48 20.55 8.06
CA ARG A 144 11.66 19.72 8.33
C ARG A 144 12.71 20.59 9.04
N ASN A 145 13.77 19.96 9.55
CA ASN A 145 14.87 20.69 10.20
C ASN A 145 15.49 21.76 9.28
N ASP A 146 15.50 21.49 7.96
CA ASP A 146 16.20 22.32 6.98
C ASP A 146 15.29 23.35 6.28
N PHE A 147 13.96 23.16 6.34
CA PHE A 147 13.00 24.10 5.73
C PHE A 147 11.62 24.06 6.41
N SER A 148 10.97 25.22 6.49
CA SER A 148 9.59 25.36 6.97
C SER A 148 8.70 25.95 5.87
N ILE A 149 7.64 25.24 5.47
CA ILE A 149 6.64 25.78 4.53
C ILE A 149 5.59 26.53 5.34
N ARG A 150 5.51 27.85 5.14
CA ARG A 150 4.56 28.73 5.85
C ARG A 150 3.33 28.99 5.01
N SER A 151 2.15 28.92 5.62
CA SER A 151 0.91 29.41 5.01
C SER A 151 0.68 30.88 5.40
N GLY A 152 1.14 31.82 4.56
CA GLY A 152 0.82 33.25 4.69
C GLY A 152 1.43 33.97 5.91
N THR A 153 0.73 35.01 6.38
CA THR A 153 1.26 36.01 7.32
C THR A 153 1.22 35.57 8.80
N VAL A 154 0.37 34.63 9.21
CA VAL A 154 0.29 34.14 10.60
C VAL A 154 -0.20 32.67 10.63
N GLY A 155 0.70 31.69 10.81
CA GLY A 155 0.34 30.30 11.13
C GLY A 155 1.08 29.22 10.32
N GLN A 156 1.26 28.04 10.94
CA GLN A 156 1.84 26.84 10.31
C GLN A 156 0.82 26.15 9.40
N ALA A 157 1.23 25.67 8.24
CA ALA A 157 0.39 24.83 7.39
C ALA A 157 0.19 23.46 8.06
N LEU A 158 -1.01 23.22 8.59
CA LEU A 158 -1.38 22.02 9.34
C LEU A 158 -2.57 21.33 8.67
N TYR A 159 -2.38 20.09 8.21
CA TYR A 159 -3.49 19.27 7.75
C TYR A 159 -4.08 18.48 8.92
N ASN A 160 -5.27 18.85 9.38
CA ASN A 160 -5.92 18.24 10.55
C ASN A 160 -6.91 17.15 10.17
N GLY A 161 -6.79 16.01 10.85
CA GLY A 161 -7.63 14.83 10.64
C GLY A 161 -8.71 14.59 11.68
N PRO A 162 -9.71 13.74 11.37
CA PRO A 162 -10.73 13.34 12.32
C PRO A 162 -10.16 12.52 13.47
N LYS A 163 -10.89 12.53 14.59
CA LYS A 163 -10.55 11.75 15.79
C LYS A 163 -10.90 10.27 15.59
N LYS A 164 -9.92 9.40 15.38
CA LYS A 164 -10.17 7.95 15.19
C LYS A 164 -9.09 7.06 15.79
N THR A 165 -9.44 5.80 16.04
CA THR A 165 -8.52 4.70 16.38
C THR A 165 -8.20 3.88 15.13
N GLY A 166 -6.97 3.35 15.05
CA GLY A 166 -6.55 2.49 13.95
C GLY A 166 -5.77 3.25 12.87
N ASN A 167 -5.60 2.61 11.70
CA ASN A 167 -4.73 3.13 10.68
C ASN A 167 -5.27 4.40 10.00
N TRP A 168 -4.36 5.31 9.71
CA TRP A 168 -4.60 6.63 9.14
C TRP A 168 -3.98 6.70 7.75
N ASN A 169 -4.67 6.10 6.78
CA ASN A 169 -4.32 6.22 5.37
C ASN A 169 -4.87 7.55 4.85
N ILE A 170 -3.99 8.43 4.38
CA ILE A 170 -4.30 9.80 4.00
C ILE A 170 -3.86 9.95 2.54
N ASN A 171 -4.84 10.29 1.69
CA ASN A 171 -4.66 10.56 0.28
C ASN A 171 -5.00 12.04 0.05
N ILE A 172 -4.00 12.84 -0.33
CA ILE A 172 -4.14 14.28 -0.57
C ILE A 172 -4.43 14.47 -2.06
N ARG A 173 -5.65 14.92 -2.42
CA ARG A 173 -6.08 15.15 -3.83
C ARG A 173 -7.11 16.29 -4.00
N GLU A 174 -7.61 16.87 -2.92
CA GLU A 174 -8.78 17.77 -2.98
C GLU A 174 -8.66 18.94 -1.99
N ASN A 175 -7.45 19.45 -1.81
CA ASN A 175 -7.21 20.62 -0.96
C ASN A 175 -6.08 21.43 -1.56
N ASP A 176 -6.42 22.32 -2.50
CA ASP A 176 -5.53 23.05 -3.43
C ASP A 176 -4.22 23.50 -2.80
N ILE A 177 -4.26 24.02 -1.57
CA ILE A 177 -3.08 24.56 -0.90
C ILE A 177 -2.22 23.49 -0.23
N GLN A 178 -2.83 22.41 0.27
CA GLN A 178 -2.11 21.32 0.95
C GLN A 178 -1.44 20.38 -0.05
N GLU A 179 -2.06 20.17 -1.20
CA GLU A 179 -1.46 19.47 -2.34
C GLU A 179 -0.22 20.23 -2.83
N PHE A 180 -0.34 21.55 -3.03
CA PHE A 180 0.79 22.41 -3.38
C PHE A 180 1.93 22.35 -2.35
N TYR A 181 1.62 22.38 -1.05
CA TYR A 181 2.64 22.23 0.00
C TYR A 181 3.30 20.85 0.00
N ALA A 182 2.54 19.79 -0.26
CA ALA A 182 3.08 18.44 -0.35
C ALA A 182 4.02 18.28 -1.56
N MET A 183 3.68 18.90 -2.69
CA MET A 183 4.53 18.92 -3.89
C MET A 183 5.84 19.70 -3.66
N ILE A 184 5.76 20.91 -3.08
CA ILE A 184 6.95 21.68 -2.71
C ILE A 184 7.82 20.89 -1.74
N PHE A 185 7.20 20.26 -0.74
CA PHE A 185 7.90 19.46 0.26
C PHE A 185 8.66 18.30 -0.40
N GLN A 186 8.05 17.59 -1.36
CA GLN A 186 8.72 16.55 -2.12
C GLN A 186 9.96 17.08 -2.85
N GLY A 187 9.84 18.22 -3.54
CA GLY A 187 10.97 18.83 -4.25
C GLY A 187 12.09 19.31 -3.32
N ALA A 188 11.72 19.98 -2.23
CA ALA A 188 12.67 20.57 -1.28
C ALA A 188 13.49 19.51 -0.52
N ARG A 189 12.94 18.30 -0.29
CA ARG A 189 13.63 17.23 0.44
C ARG A 189 14.92 16.75 -0.24
N TYR A 190 15.06 16.94 -1.55
CA TYR A 190 16.22 16.48 -2.31
C TYR A 190 17.41 17.46 -2.30
N TYR A 191 17.25 18.63 -1.66
CA TYR A 191 18.27 19.67 -1.54
C TYR A 191 18.67 19.88 -0.08
#